data_AF-A0A846EFY4-F1
#
_entry.id   AF-A0A846EFY4-F1
#
_cell.length_a   1.000
_cell.length_b   1.000
_cell.length_c   1.000
_cell.angle_alpha   90.00
_cell.angle_beta   90.00
_cell.angle_gamma   90.00
#
_symmetry.space_group_name_H-M   'P 1'
#
loop_
_entity.id
_entity.type
_entity.pdbx_description
1 polymer ?
#
loop_
_entity_poly.entity_id
_entity_poly.type
_entity_poly.pdbx_seq_one_letter_code
_entity_poly.pdbx_strand_id
1 'polypeptide(L)' 'MTLNNYNFDGFTINLYVDEQGDWLAHFQEIPNISAFGDTPEEALQELKLAWELVKEDY' A
#
# COMPACT_ATOMS: atom_id res chain seq x y z
N MET A 1 -13.23 10.31 -11.76
CA MET A 1 -12.56 10.42 -10.46
C MET A 1 -11.23 9.71 -10.61
N THR A 2 -10.19 10.46 -10.95
CA THR A 2 -8.83 9.91 -11.11
C THR A 2 -8.31 9.67 -9.70
N LEU A 3 -8.36 8.42 -9.23
CA LEU A 3 -7.69 8.03 -7.99
C LEU A 3 -6.25 8.54 -8.10
N ASN A 4 -5.83 9.36 -7.13
CA ASN A 4 -4.53 10.01 -7.15
C ASN A 4 -3.45 8.99 -7.51
N ASN A 5 -2.55 9.41 -8.39
CA ASN A 5 -1.49 8.61 -8.99
C ASN A 5 -0.49 8.19 -7.90
N TYR A 6 -0.81 7.17 -7.10
CA TYR A 6 0.15 6.57 -6.17
C TYR A 6 1.25 5.95 -7.03
N ASN A 7 2.36 6.69 -7.16
CA ASN A 7 3.52 6.20 -7.87
C ASN A 7 4.30 5.30 -6.91
N PHE A 8 4.03 4.01 -7.03
CA PHE A 8 4.70 2.93 -6.34
C PHE A 8 5.86 2.37 -7.19
N ASP A 9 6.60 3.24 -7.89
CA ASP A 9 7.74 2.88 -8.75
C ASP A 9 7.47 1.78 -9.80
N GLY A 10 6.20 1.61 -10.20
CA GLY A 10 5.77 0.58 -11.14
C GLY A 10 5.48 -0.79 -10.53
N PHE A 11 5.54 -0.93 -9.21
CA PHE A 11 5.16 -2.15 -8.52
C PHE A 11 3.64 -2.39 -8.53
N THR A 12 3.26 -3.66 -8.48
CA THR A 12 1.87 -4.07 -8.36
C THR A 12 1.44 -4.05 -6.89
N ILE A 13 0.35 -3.34 -6.58
CA ILE A 13 -0.24 -3.31 -5.25
C ILE A 13 -1.43 -4.26 -5.20
N ASN A 14 -1.43 -5.13 -4.20
CA ASN A 14 -2.59 -5.91 -3.84
C ASN A 14 -3.27 -5.28 -2.63
N LEU A 15 -4.61 -5.27 -2.68
CA LEU A 15 -5.45 -4.66 -1.67
C LEU A 15 -6.52 -5.67 -1.26
N TYR A 16 -6.60 -5.95 0.03
CA TYR A 16 -7.55 -6.89 0.61
C TYR A 16 -8.27 -6.24 1.78
N VAL A 17 -9.48 -6.73 2.07
CA VAL A 17 -10.20 -6.39 3.30
C VAL A 17 -10.16 -7.60 4.22
N ASP A 18 -9.80 -7.38 5.49
CA ASP A 18 -9.77 -8.41 6.52
C ASP A 18 -11.18 -8.65 7.11
N GLU A 19 -11.33 -9.68 7.93
CA GLU A 19 -12.61 -10.04 8.56
C GLU A 19 -13.17 -8.93 9.48
N GLN A 20 -12.30 -8.05 9.96
CA GLN A 20 -12.67 -6.88 10.78
C GLN A 20 -13.11 -5.66 9.96
N GLY A 21 -12.95 -5.69 8.63
CA GLY A 21 -13.26 -4.57 7.74
C GLY A 21 -12.07 -3.64 7.48
N ASP A 22 -10.91 -3.90 8.08
CA ASP A 22 -9.66 -3.20 7.80
C ASP A 22 -9.12 -3.53 6.41
N TRP A 23 -8.55 -2.53 5.74
CA TRP A 23 -7.91 -2.66 4.45
C TRP A 23 -6.42 -2.92 4.62
N LEU A 24 -5.92 -3.99 4.00
CA LEU A 24 -4.50 -4.33 3.91
C LEU A 24 -4.01 -4.09 2.48
N ALA A 25 -3.10 -3.14 2.32
CA ALA A 25 -2.38 -2.88 1.08
C ALA A 25 -0.97 -3.44 1.19
N HIS A 26 -0.49 -4.17 0.17
CA HIS A 26 0.91 -4.61 0.12
C HIS A 26 1.44 -4.70 -1.30
N PHE A 27 2.75 -4.63 -1.44
CA PHE A 27 3.41 -4.89 -2.72
C PHE A 27 3.38 -6.38 -3.03
N GLN A 28 2.94 -6.74 -4.23
CA GLN A 28 2.94 -8.14 -4.67
C GLN A 28 4.36 -8.68 -4.79
N GLU A 29 5.28 -7.86 -5.28
CA GLU A 29 6.69 -8.22 -5.44
C GLU A 29 7.46 -8.22 -4.11
N ILE A 30 7.01 -7.42 -3.13
CA ILE A 30 7.66 -7.24 -1.83
C ILE A 30 6.62 -7.39 -0.71
N PRO A 31 6.19 -8.62 -0.36
CA PRO A 31 5.14 -8.83 0.65
C PRO A 31 5.55 -8.35 2.06
N ASN A 32 6.84 -8.08 2.28
CA ASN A 32 7.35 -7.51 3.53
C ASN A 32 6.96 -6.03 3.70
N ILE A 33 6.60 -5.33 2.63
CA ILE A 33 6.15 -3.94 2.67
C ILE A 33 4.64 -3.96 2.52
N SER A 34 3.96 -3.73 3.65
CA SER A 34 2.52 -3.75 3.77
C SER A 34 2.05 -2.65 4.71
N ALA A 35 0.82 -2.19 4.53
CA ALA A 35 0.19 -1.22 5.42
C ALA A 35 -1.31 -1.51 5.57
N PHE A 36 -1.83 -1.10 6.72
CA PHE A 36 -3.25 -1.23 7.07
C PHE A 36 -3.92 0.14 7.08
N GLY A 37 -5.24 0.17 6.91
CA GLY A 37 -6.05 1.36 7.12
C GLY A 37 -7.53 1.05 7.19
N ASP A 38 -8.31 1.94 7.79
CA ASP A 38 -9.77 1.82 7.90
C ASP A 38 -10.46 1.95 6.52
N THR A 39 -9.77 2.55 5.55
CA THR A 39 -10.24 2.75 4.18
C THR A 39 -9.16 2.34 3.17
N PRO A 40 -9.55 2.00 1.93
CA PRO A 40 -8.58 1.61 0.90
C PRO A 40 -7.58 2.75 0.61
N GLU A 41 -8.02 4.01 0.66
CA GLU A 41 -7.17 5.18 0.44
C GLU A 41 -6.14 5.37 1.56
N GLU A 42 -6.53 5.12 2.80
CA GLU A 42 -5.65 5.19 3.96
C GLU A 42 -4.60 4.08 3.91
N ALA A 43 -4.99 2.84 3.63
CA ALA A 43 -4.05 1.74 3.47
C ALA A 43 -3.02 2.01 2.35
N LEU A 44 -3.45 2.60 1.22
CA LEU A 44 -2.54 3.01 0.15
C LEU A 44 -1.62 4.18 0.55
N GLN A 45 -2.11 5.14 1.33
CA GLN A 45 -1.29 6.25 1.83
C GLN A 45 -0.21 5.75 2.79
N GLU A 46 -0.57 4.89 3.72
CA GLU A 46 0.36 4.28 4.67
C GLU A 46 1.36 3.38 3.93
N LEU A 47 0.93 2.64 2.90
CA LEU A 47 1.82 1.83 2.08
C LEU A 47 2.85 2.69 1.34
N LYS A 48 2.43 3.85 0.84
CA LYS A 48 3.33 4.81 0.19
C LYS A 48 4.34 5.36 1.17
N LEU A 49 3.92 5.72 2.38
CA LEU A 49 4.82 6.15 3.45
C LEU A 49 5.84 5.05 3.79
N ALA A 50 5.37 3.82 3.97
CA ALA A 50 6.25 2.67 4.21
C ALA A 50 7.27 2.49 3.08
N TRP A 51 6.85 2.61 1.81
CA TRP A 51 7.73 2.55 0.65
C TRP A 51 8.78 3.67 0.65
N GLU A 52 8.37 4.92 0.85
CA GLU A 52 9.29 6.05 0.87
C GLU A 52 10.36 5.94 1.97
N LEU A 53 10.07 5.23 3.08
CA LEU A 53 11.01 4.99 4.17
C LEU A 53 12.03 3.88 3.87
N VAL A 54 11.71 2.94 2.99
CA VAL A 54 12.55 1.76 2.72
C VAL A 54 13.14 1.74 1.31
N LYS A 55 12.62 2.56 0.39
CA LYS A 55 13.09 2.61 -1.01
C LYS A 55 14.54 3.02 -1.17
N GLU A 56 15.13 3.68 -0.17
CA GLU A 56 16.56 4.02 -0.20
C GLU A 56 17.46 2.79 0.04
N ASP A 57 16.91 1.70 0.58
CA ASP A 57 17.60 0.45 0.89
C ASP A 57 17.38 -0.64 -0.20
N TYR A 58 16.55 -0.35 -1.23
CA TYR A 58 16.19 -1.26 -2.34
C TYR A 58 16.76 -0.80 -3.68
#